data_AF-A0A4S8KAQ3-F1
#
_entry.id   AF-A0A4S8KAQ3-F1
#
_cell.length_a   1.000
_cell.length_b   1.000
_cell.length_c   1.000
_cell.angle_alpha   90.00
_cell.angle_beta   90.00
_cell.angle_gamma   90.00
#
_symmetry.space_group_name_H-M   'P 1'
#
loop_
_entity.id
_entity.type
_entity.pdbx_description
1 polymer ?
#
loop_
_entity_poly.entity_id
_entity_poly.type
_entity_poly.pdbx_seq_one_letter_code
_entity_poly.pdbx_strand_id
1 'polypeptide(L)'
;MDPLTVGLVHPDGSAILIASENNDVDDDEVLLAMAEELGVFIPYVGGVEYAHVLLPPLETLCSVEETCVRDKAVESLCHIGAQMRESNLVDWFAPLVKRLAAGEWFTSRVSSCGLFHIAYPRAPDQLKAELRSMYSQFCQDDMPMVRRAAALNLGKFAATIEPNQLKTDILSLRTVALSFGQYN
;
A
#
# COMPACT_ATOMS: atom_id res chain seq x y z
N MET A 1 -40.40 -18.82 9.08
CA MET A 1 -39.89 -20.15 8.73
C MET A 1 -38.81 -19.93 7.71
N ASP A 2 -37.56 -20.12 8.14
CA ASP A 2 -36.36 -19.90 7.34
C ASP A 2 -36.01 -21.22 6.63
N PRO A 3 -35.81 -21.28 5.30
CA PRO A 3 -35.70 -22.54 4.57
C PRO A 3 -34.23 -22.93 4.27
N LEU A 4 -33.35 -23.03 5.28
CA LEU A 4 -31.96 -23.46 5.07
C LEU A 4 -31.47 -24.64 5.93
N THR A 5 -32.34 -25.33 6.67
CA THR A 5 -31.92 -26.56 7.38
C THR A 5 -32.27 -27.81 6.57
N VAL A 6 -31.43 -28.17 5.60
CA VAL A 6 -31.46 -29.52 5.01
C VAL A 6 -30.50 -30.41 5.81
N GLY A 7 -31.04 -31.10 6.82
CA GLY A 7 -30.30 -32.12 7.58
C GLY A 7 -30.63 -33.52 7.05
N LEU A 8 -29.63 -34.28 6.60
CA LEU A 8 -29.76 -35.72 6.40
C LEU A 8 -29.62 -36.43 7.77
N VAL A 9 -30.64 -37.19 8.16
CA VAL A 9 -30.73 -37.90 9.44
C VAL A 9 -30.17 -39.31 9.29
N HIS A 10 -29.28 -39.75 10.19
CA HIS A 10 -28.80 -41.14 10.23
C HIS A 10 -29.94 -42.08 10.68
N PRO A 11 -30.02 -43.33 10.20
CA PRO A 11 -31.12 -44.25 10.50
C PRO A 11 -31.33 -44.62 11.98
N ASP A 12 -30.42 -44.26 12.89
CA ASP A 12 -30.57 -44.43 14.35
C ASP A 12 -31.13 -43.19 15.06
N GLY A 13 -31.54 -42.16 14.31
CA GLY A 13 -32.13 -40.93 14.86
C GLY A 13 -31.11 -39.93 15.40
N SER A 14 -29.81 -40.18 15.24
CA SER A 14 -28.80 -39.16 15.50
C SER A 14 -28.74 -38.15 14.34
N ALA A 15 -28.79 -36.86 14.70
CA ALA A 15 -28.55 -35.79 13.73
C ALA A 15 -27.06 -35.80 13.37
N ILE A 16 -26.74 -36.10 12.11
CA ILE A 16 -25.42 -35.82 11.58
C ILE A 16 -25.37 -34.31 11.40
N LEU A 17 -24.76 -33.62 12.37
CA LEU A 17 -24.20 -32.29 12.14
C LEU A 17 -23.10 -32.48 11.09
N ILE A 18 -23.47 -32.35 9.82
CA ILE A 18 -22.50 -31.98 8.81
C ILE A 18 -22.17 -30.53 9.19
N ALA A 19 -21.19 -30.37 10.08
CA ALA A 19 -20.48 -29.10 10.15
C ALA A 19 -20.04 -28.86 8.71
N SER A 20 -20.64 -27.87 8.07
CA SER A 20 -20.07 -27.27 6.87
C SER A 20 -18.60 -27.09 7.18
N GLU A 21 -17.74 -27.84 6.51
CA GLU A 21 -16.30 -27.65 6.64
C GLU A 21 -16.04 -26.16 6.50
N ASN A 22 -15.51 -25.56 7.57
CA ASN A 22 -15.32 -24.13 7.74
C ASN A 22 -14.69 -23.53 6.48
N ASN A 23 -15.50 -22.80 5.69
CA ASN A 23 -15.00 -21.82 4.73
C ASN A 23 -14.80 -20.46 5.43
N ASP A 24 -14.45 -20.49 6.72
CA ASP A 24 -14.34 -19.33 7.61
C ASP A 24 -12.94 -18.71 7.60
N VAL A 25 -12.24 -18.72 6.46
CA VAL A 25 -11.07 -17.83 6.34
C VAL A 25 -11.66 -16.46 6.03
N ASP A 26 -11.47 -15.50 6.93
CA ASP A 26 -11.90 -14.13 6.71
C ASP A 26 -11.30 -13.63 5.40
N ASP A 27 -12.10 -12.99 4.55
CA ASP A 27 -11.64 -12.47 3.25
C ASP A 27 -10.40 -11.58 3.44
N ASP A 28 -10.32 -10.84 4.55
CA ASP A 28 -9.17 -10.01 4.90
C ASP A 28 -7.91 -10.81 5.27
N GLU A 29 -8.04 -12.00 5.86
CA GLU A 29 -6.90 -12.89 6.15
C GLU A 29 -6.33 -13.47 4.86
N VAL A 30 -7.20 -13.81 3.89
CA VAL A 30 -6.78 -14.23 2.55
C VAL A 30 -6.04 -13.10 1.85
N LEU A 31 -6.59 -11.88 1.86
CA LEU A 31 -5.96 -10.73 1.22
C LEU A 31 -4.62 -10.35 1.87
N LEU A 32 -4.52 -10.49 3.20
CA LEU A 32 -3.28 -10.26 3.93
C LEU A 32 -2.20 -11.27 3.53
N ALA A 33 -2.54 -12.56 3.49
CA ALA A 33 -1.64 -13.61 3.05
C ALA A 33 -1.22 -13.40 1.59
N MET A 34 -2.15 -13.01 0.71
CA MET A 34 -1.84 -12.66 -0.67
C MET A 34 -0.84 -11.49 -0.77
N ALA A 35 -1.04 -10.43 0.02
CA ALA A 35 -0.13 -9.29 0.05
C ALA A 35 1.29 -9.71 0.47
N GLU A 36 1.41 -10.59 1.45
CA GLU A 36 2.69 -11.12 1.94
C GLU A 36 3.40 -12.00 0.91
N GLU A 37 2.71 -13.01 0.36
CA GLU A 37 3.29 -13.95 -0.61
C GLU A 37 3.73 -13.25 -1.91
N LEU A 38 2.98 -12.25 -2.37
CA LEU A 38 3.35 -11.46 -3.55
C LEU A 38 4.67 -10.70 -3.35
N GLY A 39 5.00 -10.30 -2.13
CA GLY A 39 6.24 -9.59 -1.81
C GLY A 39 7.51 -10.41 -2.12
N VAL A 40 7.46 -11.72 -1.93
CA VAL A 40 8.60 -12.63 -2.15
C VAL A 40 8.50 -13.40 -3.49
N PHE A 41 7.59 -13.01 -4.36
CA PHE A 41 7.21 -13.80 -5.54
C PHE A 41 8.12 -13.61 -6.77
N ILE A 42 9.14 -12.73 -6.68
CA ILE A 42 10.07 -12.41 -7.78
C ILE A 42 10.69 -13.67 -8.43
N PRO A 43 11.17 -14.70 -7.69
CA PRO A 43 11.74 -15.89 -8.30
C PRO A 43 10.75 -16.68 -9.17
N TYR A 44 9.46 -16.59 -8.87
CA TYR A 44 8.41 -17.35 -9.56
C TYR A 44 7.86 -16.66 -10.80
N VAL A 45 8.10 -15.35 -10.96
CA VAL A 45 7.70 -14.59 -12.18
C VAL A 45 8.80 -14.54 -13.26
N GLY A 46 9.91 -15.26 -13.07
CA GLY A 46 11.05 -15.23 -13.99
C GLY A 46 12.16 -14.25 -13.58
N GLY A 47 12.17 -13.82 -12.31
CA GLY A 47 13.20 -12.97 -11.73
C GLY A 47 12.91 -11.47 -11.82
N VAL A 48 13.89 -10.68 -11.41
CA VAL A 48 13.78 -9.20 -11.23
C VAL A 48 13.34 -8.46 -12.49
N GLU A 49 13.62 -9.02 -13.67
CA GLU A 49 13.20 -8.48 -14.98
C GLU A 49 11.69 -8.34 -15.09
N TYR A 50 10.99 -9.33 -14.55
CA TYR A 50 9.54 -9.46 -14.63
C TYR A 50 8.85 -9.04 -13.34
N ALA A 51 9.58 -8.52 -12.34
CA ALA A 51 9.01 -8.08 -11.07
C ALA A 51 7.87 -7.05 -11.23
N HIS A 52 7.87 -6.28 -12.33
CA HIS A 52 6.82 -5.31 -12.64
C HIS A 52 5.40 -5.92 -12.75
N VAL A 53 5.28 -7.23 -13.06
CA VAL A 53 3.97 -7.91 -13.15
C VAL A 53 3.29 -8.08 -11.79
N LEU A 54 4.05 -7.97 -10.69
CA LEU A 54 3.53 -8.06 -9.32
C LEU A 54 2.95 -6.72 -8.83
N LEU A 55 3.23 -5.63 -9.54
CA LEU A 55 2.80 -4.29 -9.13
C LEU A 55 1.28 -4.10 -9.20
N PRO A 56 0.56 -4.48 -10.28
CA PRO A 56 -0.90 -4.29 -10.36
C PRO A 56 -1.73 -4.98 -9.26
N PRO A 57 -1.49 -6.26 -8.89
CA PRO A 57 -2.25 -6.87 -7.80
C PRO A 57 -1.96 -6.19 -6.45
N LEU A 58 -0.70 -5.84 -6.16
CA LEU A 58 -0.35 -5.11 -4.94
C LEU A 58 -0.92 -3.69 -4.92
N GLU A 59 -1.00 -3.00 -6.06
CA GLU A 59 -1.66 -1.68 -6.18
C GLU A 59 -3.15 -1.77 -5.80
N THR A 60 -3.82 -2.84 -6.20
CA THR A 60 -5.21 -3.11 -5.83
C THR A 60 -5.33 -3.30 -4.32
N LEU A 61 -4.44 -4.11 -3.74
CA LEU A 61 -4.39 -4.36 -2.30
C LEU A 61 -4.04 -3.09 -1.49
N CYS A 62 -3.30 -2.14 -2.05
CA CYS A 62 -3.06 -0.84 -1.42
C CYS A 62 -4.32 0.05 -1.30
N SER A 63 -5.43 -0.32 -1.95
CA SER A 63 -6.64 0.51 -1.98
C SER A 63 -7.79 -0.04 -1.14
N VAL A 64 -7.67 -1.26 -0.59
CA VAL A 64 -8.72 -1.92 0.22
C VAL A 64 -8.95 -1.20 1.55
N GLU A 65 -10.08 -1.46 2.21
CA GLU A 65 -10.44 -0.80 3.47
C GLU A 65 -9.70 -1.35 4.70
N GLU A 66 -9.30 -2.63 4.67
CA GLU A 66 -8.57 -3.23 5.79
C GLU A 66 -7.12 -2.71 5.87
N THR A 67 -6.77 -2.18 7.04
CA THR A 67 -5.49 -1.48 7.24
C THR A 67 -4.32 -2.45 7.23
N CYS A 68 -4.48 -3.63 7.83
CA CYS A 68 -3.40 -4.62 7.89
C CYS A 68 -3.00 -5.10 6.49
N VAL A 69 -4.00 -5.31 5.60
CA VAL A 69 -3.77 -5.68 4.19
C VAL A 69 -3.01 -4.59 3.46
N ARG A 70 -3.44 -3.32 3.59
CA ARG A 70 -2.74 -2.19 2.94
C ARG A 70 -1.30 -2.05 3.41
N ASP A 71 -1.06 -2.11 4.72
CA ASP A 71 0.28 -1.96 5.29
C ASP A 71 1.21 -3.06 4.78
N LYS A 72 0.72 -4.31 4.71
CA LYS A 72 1.46 -5.43 4.13
C LYS A 72 1.71 -5.25 2.63
N ALA A 73 0.73 -4.79 1.87
CA ALA A 73 0.91 -4.51 0.43
C ALA A 73 1.97 -3.44 0.17
N VAL A 74 2.01 -2.38 0.99
CA VAL A 74 3.05 -1.33 0.92
C VAL A 74 4.43 -1.90 1.27
N GLU A 75 4.52 -2.76 2.30
CA GLU A 75 5.76 -3.47 2.65
C GLU A 75 6.28 -4.32 1.48
N SER A 76 5.40 -5.12 0.87
CA SER A 76 5.70 -5.97 -0.29
C SER A 76 6.15 -5.15 -1.50
N LEU A 77 5.47 -4.03 -1.79
CA LEU A 77 5.88 -3.10 -2.84
C LEU A 77 7.26 -2.50 -2.55
N CYS A 78 7.56 -2.13 -1.30
CA CYS A 78 8.89 -1.64 -0.94
C CYS A 78 9.97 -2.71 -1.16
N HIS A 79 9.70 -3.96 -0.77
CA HIS A 79 10.62 -5.08 -0.96
C HIS A 79 10.90 -5.36 -2.44
N ILE A 80 9.86 -5.34 -3.27
CA ILE A 80 9.99 -5.52 -4.72
C ILE A 80 10.74 -4.34 -5.34
N GLY A 81 10.31 -3.11 -5.05
CA GLY A 81 10.89 -1.90 -5.61
C GLY A 81 12.38 -1.72 -5.27
N ALA A 82 12.81 -2.14 -4.08
CA ALA A 82 14.22 -2.12 -3.69
C ALA A 82 15.12 -3.03 -4.55
N GLN A 83 14.55 -4.05 -5.19
CA GLN A 83 15.26 -4.99 -6.06
C GLN A 83 15.17 -4.60 -7.53
N MET A 84 14.16 -3.82 -7.93
CA MET A 84 13.93 -3.44 -9.31
C MET A 84 15.10 -2.63 -9.90
N ARG A 85 15.34 -2.83 -11.19
CA ARG A 85 16.28 -1.99 -11.96
C ARG A 85 15.76 -0.57 -12.07
N GLU A 86 16.68 0.37 -12.29
CA GLU A 86 16.36 1.80 -12.41
C GLU A 86 15.32 2.08 -13.49
N SER A 87 15.45 1.46 -14.67
CA SER A 87 14.47 1.60 -15.76
C SER A 87 13.08 1.17 -15.30
N ASN A 88 12.98 0.02 -14.62
CA ASN A 88 11.68 -0.48 -14.17
C ASN A 88 11.09 0.36 -13.02
N LEU A 89 11.93 0.95 -12.17
CA LEU A 89 11.48 1.90 -11.14
C LEU A 89 10.85 3.14 -11.78
N VAL A 90 11.45 3.66 -12.85
CA VAL A 90 10.94 4.84 -13.56
C VAL A 90 9.72 4.50 -14.41
N ASP A 91 9.75 3.40 -15.15
CA ASP A 91 8.74 3.06 -16.16
C ASP A 91 7.48 2.42 -15.55
N TRP A 92 7.60 1.76 -14.39
CA TRP A 92 6.50 1.00 -13.78
C TRP A 92 6.19 1.41 -12.34
N PHE A 93 7.20 1.48 -11.47
CA PHE A 93 6.99 1.72 -10.05
C PHE A 93 6.55 3.16 -9.77
N ALA A 94 7.23 4.16 -10.33
CA ALA A 94 6.85 5.56 -10.14
C ALA A 94 5.45 5.88 -10.70
N PRO A 95 5.03 5.39 -11.88
CA PRO A 95 3.64 5.50 -12.33
C PRO A 95 2.63 4.89 -11.37
N LEU A 96 2.91 3.74 -10.74
CA LEU A 96 2.07 3.16 -9.69
C LEU A 96 1.94 4.12 -8.50
N VAL A 97 3.06 4.66 -8.00
CA VAL A 97 3.03 5.61 -6.87
C VAL A 97 2.18 6.83 -7.23
N LYS A 98 2.32 7.36 -8.45
CA LYS A 98 1.52 8.49 -8.94
C LYS A 98 0.02 8.16 -9.03
N ARG A 99 -0.34 6.97 -9.51
CA ARG A 99 -1.75 6.53 -9.57
C ARG A 99 -2.35 6.42 -8.18
N LEU A 100 -1.66 5.78 -7.24
CA LEU A 100 -2.14 5.67 -5.87
C LEU A 100 -2.30 7.04 -5.22
N ALA A 101 -1.35 7.93 -5.46
CA ALA A 101 -1.34 9.27 -4.90
C ALA A 101 -2.42 10.19 -5.48
N ALA A 102 -2.79 10.00 -6.74
CA ALA A 102 -3.91 10.68 -7.39
C ALA A 102 -5.26 9.96 -7.17
N GLY A 103 -5.28 8.87 -6.39
CA GLY A 103 -6.48 8.09 -6.13
C GLY A 103 -7.56 8.90 -5.43
N GLU A 104 -8.82 8.70 -5.86
CA GLU A 104 -9.99 9.36 -5.28
C GLU A 104 -10.17 8.99 -3.80
N TRP A 105 -9.95 7.71 -3.48
CA TRP A 105 -10.06 7.18 -2.14
C TRP A 105 -8.84 7.53 -1.28
N PHE A 106 -9.09 7.94 -0.03
CA PHE A 106 -8.02 8.29 0.91
C PHE A 106 -7.14 7.09 1.25
N THR A 107 -7.68 5.86 1.20
CA THR A 107 -6.94 4.61 1.47
C THR A 107 -5.73 4.47 0.54
N SER A 108 -5.96 4.68 -0.76
CA SER A 108 -4.93 4.70 -1.80
C SER A 108 -3.86 5.77 -1.54
N ARG A 109 -4.29 7.00 -1.19
CA ARG A 109 -3.36 8.10 -0.87
C ARG A 109 -2.54 7.81 0.39
N VAL A 110 -3.15 7.26 1.43
CA VAL A 110 -2.47 6.80 2.65
C VAL A 110 -1.38 5.78 2.32
N SER A 111 -1.70 4.74 1.55
CA SER A 111 -0.74 3.71 1.13
C SER A 111 0.43 4.30 0.35
N SER A 112 0.15 5.23 -0.57
CA SER A 112 1.17 5.85 -1.41
C SER A 112 2.25 6.56 -0.61
N CYS A 113 1.94 7.12 0.57
CA CYS A 113 2.88 7.82 1.44
C CYS A 113 4.10 6.96 1.79
N GLY A 114 3.93 5.64 1.91
CA GLY A 114 5.01 4.70 2.20
C GLY A 114 5.94 4.40 1.03
N LEU A 115 5.60 4.78 -0.20
CA LEU A 115 6.27 4.32 -1.42
C LEU A 115 7.20 5.36 -2.07
N PHE A 116 7.03 6.65 -1.77
CA PHE A 116 7.80 7.74 -2.41
C PHE A 116 9.32 7.58 -2.27
N HIS A 117 9.77 7.12 -1.09
CA HIS A 117 11.19 6.93 -0.80
C HIS A 117 11.87 5.84 -1.67
N ILE A 118 11.09 4.93 -2.26
CA ILE A 118 11.59 3.89 -3.17
C ILE A 118 11.72 4.44 -4.59
N ALA A 119 10.70 5.18 -5.06
CA ALA A 119 10.66 5.73 -6.41
C ALA A 119 11.65 6.90 -6.61
N TYR A 120 11.78 7.77 -5.61
CA TYR A 120 12.45 9.06 -5.74
C TYR A 120 13.94 8.99 -6.10
N PRO A 121 14.79 8.15 -5.46
CA PRO A 121 16.23 8.18 -5.69
C PRO A 121 16.65 7.95 -7.15
N ARG A 122 15.89 7.13 -7.89
CA ARG A 122 16.18 6.74 -9.28
C ARG A 122 15.36 7.52 -10.32
N ALA A 123 14.47 8.41 -9.88
CA ALA A 123 13.68 9.23 -10.77
C ALA A 123 14.53 10.32 -11.45
N PRO A 124 14.25 10.67 -12.72
CA PRO A 124 14.84 11.86 -13.36
C PRO A 124 14.36 13.16 -12.68
N ASP A 125 15.10 14.25 -12.83
CA ASP A 125 14.86 15.50 -12.10
C ASP A 125 13.44 16.05 -12.23
N GLN A 126 12.85 15.96 -13.42
CA GLN A 126 11.45 16.34 -13.65
C GLN A 126 10.48 15.51 -12.81
N LEU A 127 10.66 14.18 -12.81
CA LEU A 127 9.83 13.28 -12.02
C LEU A 127 10.06 13.46 -10.52
N LYS A 128 11.30 13.73 -10.08
CA LYS A 128 11.59 14.08 -8.68
C LYS A 128 10.83 15.33 -8.26
N ALA A 129 10.80 16.37 -9.09
CA ALA A 129 10.03 17.58 -8.81
C ALA A 129 8.52 17.31 -8.69
N GLU A 130 7.97 16.49 -9.59
CA GLU A 130 6.58 16.05 -9.53
C GLU A 130 6.28 15.28 -8.23
N LEU A 131 7.13 14.32 -7.86
CA LEU A 131 6.97 13.51 -6.65
C LEU A 131 7.01 14.38 -5.38
N ARG A 132 7.90 15.37 -5.29
CA ARG A 132 7.94 16.31 -4.15
C ARG A 132 6.70 17.19 -4.08
N SER A 133 6.22 17.65 -5.24
CA SER A 133 4.98 18.45 -5.31
C SER A 133 3.78 17.64 -4.82
N MET A 134 3.66 16.39 -5.26
CA MET A 134 2.58 15.48 -4.86
C MET A 134 2.63 15.15 -3.36
N TYR A 135 3.82 14.85 -2.81
CA TYR A 135 3.97 14.61 -1.38
C TYR A 135 3.64 15.86 -0.54
N SER A 136 3.98 17.05 -1.04
CA SER A 136 3.62 18.31 -0.38
C SER A 136 2.10 18.53 -0.30
N GLN A 137 1.35 18.03 -1.29
CA GLN A 137 -0.13 18.06 -1.24
C GLN A 137 -0.66 17.16 -0.13
N PHE A 138 -0.06 16.00 0.14
CA PHE A 138 -0.48 15.15 1.26
C PHE A 138 -0.31 15.79 2.62
N CYS A 139 0.73 16.62 2.77
CA CYS A 139 0.95 17.39 3.98
C CYS A 139 -0.18 18.39 4.30
N GLN A 140 -1.01 18.70 3.29
CA GLN A 140 -2.12 19.65 3.35
C GLN A 140 -3.45 19.02 2.90
N ASP A 141 -3.52 17.68 2.77
CA ASP A 141 -4.71 16.97 2.31
C ASP A 141 -5.89 17.24 3.26
N ASP A 142 -7.09 17.37 2.70
CA ASP A 142 -8.30 17.62 3.50
C ASP A 142 -8.57 16.48 4.50
N MET A 143 -8.22 15.25 4.14
CA MET A 143 -8.44 14.06 4.96
C MET A 143 -7.37 13.93 6.06
N PRO A 144 -7.74 13.97 7.36
CA PRO A 144 -6.78 13.88 8.47
C PRO A 144 -5.92 12.61 8.44
N MET A 145 -6.48 11.50 7.96
CA MET A 145 -5.76 10.23 7.85
C MET A 145 -4.60 10.30 6.85
N VAL A 146 -4.76 11.01 5.73
CA VAL A 146 -3.69 11.20 4.73
C VAL A 146 -2.57 12.06 5.31
N ARG A 147 -2.92 13.18 5.96
CA ARG A 147 -1.92 14.03 6.64
C ARG A 147 -1.13 13.27 7.68
N ARG A 148 -1.80 12.41 8.47
CA ARG A 148 -1.16 11.54 9.46
C ARG A 148 -0.17 10.58 8.80
N ALA A 149 -0.59 9.87 7.76
CA ALA A 149 0.25 8.93 7.03
C ALA A 149 1.48 9.59 6.39
N ALA A 150 1.30 10.78 5.81
CA ALA A 150 2.38 11.57 5.23
C ALA A 150 3.44 11.94 6.28
N ALA A 151 3.03 12.24 7.50
CA ALA A 151 3.95 12.54 8.60
C ALA A 151 4.78 11.34 9.05
N LEU A 152 4.12 10.19 9.23
CA LEU A 152 4.76 8.97 9.69
C LEU A 152 5.83 8.51 8.70
N ASN A 153 5.61 8.74 7.40
CA ASN A 153 6.54 8.39 6.34
C ASN A 153 7.52 9.52 5.95
N LEU A 154 7.31 10.74 6.46
CA LEU A 154 8.09 11.90 6.05
C LEU A 154 9.58 11.72 6.34
N GLY A 155 9.94 11.15 7.49
CA GLY A 155 11.34 10.92 7.84
C GLY A 155 12.06 10.03 6.81
N LYS A 156 11.39 8.96 6.36
CA LYS A 156 11.92 8.05 5.32
C LYS A 156 12.07 8.77 3.99
N PHE A 157 11.06 9.53 3.58
CA PHE A 157 11.11 10.24 2.30
C PHE A 157 12.14 11.37 2.31
N ALA A 158 12.15 12.21 3.34
CA ALA A 158 13.10 13.32 3.48
C ALA A 158 14.57 12.85 3.48
N ALA A 159 14.86 11.65 4.02
CA ALA A 159 16.19 11.06 3.98
C ALA A 159 16.67 10.71 2.55
N THR A 160 15.76 10.65 1.58
CA THR A 160 16.08 10.38 0.16
C THR A 160 16.18 11.64 -0.69
N ILE A 161 15.78 12.80 -0.16
CA ILE A 161 15.79 14.08 -0.89
C ILE A 161 17.15 14.77 -0.75
N GLU A 162 17.65 15.35 -1.83
CA GLU A 162 18.89 16.09 -1.85
C GLU A 162 18.82 17.31 -0.89
N PRO A 163 19.88 17.59 -0.10
CA PRO A 163 19.83 18.62 0.95
C PRO A 163 19.43 20.02 0.47
N ASN A 164 19.82 20.40 -0.75
CA ASN A 164 19.46 21.70 -1.33
C ASN A 164 17.97 21.81 -1.60
N GLN A 165 17.35 20.72 -2.03
CA GLN A 165 15.93 20.67 -2.34
C GLN A 165 15.09 20.57 -1.08
N LEU A 166 15.54 19.78 -0.09
CA LEU A 166 14.89 19.66 1.20
C LEU A 166 14.75 21.02 1.91
N LYS A 167 15.77 21.88 1.83
CA LYS A 167 15.72 23.24 2.40
C LYS A 167 14.60 24.10 1.82
N THR A 168 14.35 23.97 0.52
CA THR A 168 13.27 24.69 -0.17
C THR A 168 11.90 24.16 0.26
N ASP A 169 11.79 22.85 0.47
CA ASP A 169 10.51 22.17 0.71
C ASP A 169 10.14 22.09 2.21
N ILE A 170 11.06 22.47 3.12
CA ILE A 170 10.91 22.43 4.59
C ILE A 170 9.64 23.11 5.11
N LEU A 171 9.13 24.14 4.43
CA LEU A 171 7.92 24.85 4.85
C LEU A 171 6.68 23.95 4.75
N SER A 172 6.54 23.19 3.66
CA SER A 172 5.47 22.21 3.47
C SER A 172 5.57 21.07 4.49
N LEU A 173 6.80 20.71 4.89
CA LEU A 173 7.08 19.65 5.87
C LEU A 173 6.76 20.05 7.32
N ARG A 174 6.96 21.32 7.68
CA ARG A 174 6.66 21.85 9.03
C ARG A 174 5.17 21.83 9.36
N THR A 175 4.30 22.08 8.38
CA THR A 175 2.84 22.09 8.57
C THR A 175 2.32 20.75 9.10
N VAL A 176 2.95 19.66 8.66
CA VAL A 176 2.62 18.30 9.13
C VAL A 176 2.84 18.19 10.62
N ALA A 177 4.04 18.55 11.12
CA ALA A 177 4.40 18.43 12.53
C ALA A 177 3.50 19.27 13.47
N LEU A 178 3.01 20.43 13.01
CA LEU A 178 2.12 21.29 13.80
C LEU A 178 0.70 20.72 13.91
N SER A 179 0.25 19.97 12.92
CA SER A 179 -1.08 19.32 12.92
C SER A 179 -1.17 18.16 13.91
N PHE A 180 -0.04 17.53 14.29
CA PHE A 180 -0.01 16.51 15.35
C PHE A 180 -0.26 17.08 16.75
N GLY A 181 0.05 18.37 16.96
CA GLY A 181 -0.13 19.03 18.25
C GLY A 181 -1.59 19.34 18.62
N GLN A 182 -2.55 19.11 17.71
CA GLN A 182 -3.97 19.42 17.93
C GLN A 182 -4.88 18.19 18.14
N TYR A 183 -4.32 16.97 18.16
CA TYR A 183 -5.09 15.72 18.30
C TYR A 183 -4.57 14.79 19.41
N ASN A 184 -3.79 15.30 20.36
CA ASN A 184 -3.44 14.63 21.61
C ASN A 184 -3.99 15.39 22.81
#